data_AF-A0A7I4YNW9-F1
#
_entry.id   AF-A0A7I4YNW9-F1
#
_cell.length_a   1.000
_cell.length_b   1.000
_cell.length_c   1.000
_cell.angle_alpha   90.00
_cell.angle_beta   90.00
_cell.angle_gamma   90.00
#
_symmetry.space_group_name_H-M   'P 1'
#
loop_
_entity.id
_entity.type
_entity.pdbx_description
1 polymer ?
#
loop_
_entity_poly.entity_id
_entity_poly.type
_entity_poly.pdbx_seq_one_letter_code
_entity_poly.pdbx_strand_id
1 'polypeptide(L)'
;FSCYLNSTRLARRMESSSFLYLFYFTLIFLIIMRLRETVGYERLRDESELLSLIQKYDTQDAVGSFRSLRIHQKLCENEKNCEIIPPFKTYYPAYSIAGPGHRVSSCMIPKNMSTVLSAIFCALFTHSLRNSSRPVTKMGREICNQRNELHNYKQIKNLAHGQPWVNFVMVREPAERFLSGFMYMCSPGNGENSVCEGCAGDIKCALMRTLESSRRFAAGDLSASSYLLWHLGPQNWHCDFQRNLEHFKLIHYSPENKEKLNSDLSKVLEEGKVDRSDVELIVSQVSSGTSIHATRQKAETKMFEKHMEDIEVKRLLVKIFYWDYVLFNFTLPDVDF
;
A
#
# COMPACT_ATOMS: atom_id res chain seq x y z
N PHE A 1 -45.51 -45.35 -40.91
CA PHE A 1 -44.52 -45.44 -39.81
C PHE A 1 -43.17 -44.77 -40.15
N SER A 2 -43.14 -43.62 -40.85
CA SER A 2 -41.87 -42.91 -41.16
C SER A 2 -41.94 -41.37 -40.97
N CYS A 3 -42.94 -40.85 -40.24
CA CYS A 3 -43.03 -39.41 -39.91
C CYS A 3 -42.84 -39.11 -38.41
N TYR A 4 -42.91 -40.11 -37.52
CA TYR A 4 -42.81 -39.90 -36.07
C TYR A 4 -41.37 -39.95 -35.50
N LEU A 5 -40.39 -40.45 -36.26
CA LEU A 5 -39.00 -40.61 -35.80
C LEU A 5 -38.10 -39.38 -36.06
N ASN A 6 -38.51 -38.45 -36.92
CA ASN A 6 -37.73 -37.23 -37.20
C ASN A 6 -37.98 -36.08 -36.22
N SER A 7 -39.17 -36.02 -35.60
CA SER A 7 -39.51 -34.95 -34.67
C SER A 7 -38.74 -35.02 -33.34
N THR A 8 -38.42 -36.23 -32.88
CA THR A 8 -37.69 -36.45 -31.61
C THR A 8 -36.18 -36.22 -31.72
N ARG A 9 -35.57 -36.40 -32.91
CA ARG A 9 -34.16 -36.04 -33.16
C ARG A 9 -33.94 -34.54 -33.32
N LEU A 10 -34.89 -33.81 -33.90
CA LEU A 10 -34.83 -32.34 -33.99
C LEU A 10 -35.04 -31.67 -32.62
N ALA A 11 -35.97 -32.16 -31.80
CA ALA A 11 -36.19 -31.66 -30.45
C ALA A 11 -34.96 -31.82 -29.54
N ARG A 12 -34.29 -32.99 -29.56
CA ARG A 12 -33.05 -33.20 -28.78
C ARG A 12 -31.87 -32.36 -29.27
N ARG A 13 -31.80 -32.03 -30.57
CA ARG A 13 -30.77 -31.12 -31.11
C ARG A 13 -31.04 -29.66 -30.73
N MET A 14 -32.30 -29.25 -30.65
CA MET A 14 -32.68 -27.90 -30.20
C MET A 14 -32.46 -27.70 -28.70
N GLU A 15 -32.72 -28.72 -27.87
CA GLU A 15 -32.41 -28.68 -26.43
C GLU A 15 -30.90 -28.59 -26.18
N SER A 16 -30.08 -29.41 -26.86
CA SER A 16 -28.62 -29.37 -26.65
C SER A 16 -28.00 -28.04 -27.10
N SER A 17 -28.54 -27.41 -28.14
CA SER A 17 -28.09 -26.08 -28.58
C SER A 17 -28.47 -25.00 -27.57
N SER A 18 -29.68 -25.06 -27.01
CA SER A 18 -30.16 -24.09 -26.00
C SER A 18 -29.37 -24.16 -24.70
N PHE A 19 -28.99 -25.36 -24.25
CA PHE A 19 -28.10 -25.54 -23.09
C PHE A 19 -26.69 -25.00 -23.33
N LEU A 20 -26.16 -25.18 -24.55
CA LEU A 20 -24.85 -24.63 -24.92
C LEU A 20 -24.88 -23.09 -24.91
N TYR A 21 -25.93 -22.48 -25.45
CA TYR A 21 -26.12 -21.03 -25.42
C TYR A 21 -26.25 -20.49 -23.99
N LEU A 22 -27.00 -21.17 -23.11
CA LEU A 22 -27.12 -20.77 -21.70
C LEU A 22 -25.77 -20.87 -20.96
N PHE A 23 -24.99 -21.90 -21.26
CA PHE A 23 -23.65 -22.08 -20.68
C PHE A 23 -22.68 -21.00 -21.16
N TYR A 24 -22.63 -20.70 -22.45
CA TYR A 24 -21.79 -19.60 -22.96
C TYR A 24 -22.26 -18.24 -22.45
N PHE A 25 -23.57 -18.00 -22.36
CA PHE A 25 -24.11 -16.75 -21.82
C PHE A 25 -23.76 -16.57 -20.35
N THR A 26 -23.88 -17.62 -19.52
CA THR A 26 -23.48 -17.55 -18.11
C THR A 26 -21.97 -17.41 -17.95
N LEU A 27 -21.15 -18.09 -18.77
CA LEU A 27 -19.70 -17.94 -18.76
C LEU A 27 -19.29 -16.52 -19.18
N ILE A 28 -19.88 -15.97 -20.24
CA ILE A 28 -19.65 -14.60 -20.71
C ILE A 28 -20.15 -13.62 -19.66
N PHE A 29 -21.32 -13.83 -19.05
CA PHE A 29 -21.84 -12.97 -17.99
C PHE A 29 -20.94 -13.00 -16.76
N LEU A 30 -20.41 -14.17 -16.37
CA LEU A 30 -19.44 -14.30 -15.29
C LEU A 30 -18.10 -13.64 -15.64
N ILE A 31 -17.63 -13.77 -16.89
CA ILE A 31 -16.44 -13.06 -17.37
C ILE A 31 -16.68 -11.56 -17.39
N ILE A 32 -17.85 -11.08 -17.82
CA ILE A 32 -18.24 -9.66 -17.81
C ILE A 32 -18.39 -9.17 -16.38
N MET A 33 -18.98 -9.95 -15.47
CA MET A 33 -19.10 -9.62 -14.05
C MET A 33 -17.72 -9.55 -13.39
N ARG A 34 -16.83 -10.51 -13.68
CA ARG A 34 -15.45 -10.51 -13.17
C ARG A 34 -14.65 -9.37 -13.77
N LEU A 35 -14.75 -9.15 -15.09
CA LEU A 35 -14.19 -7.98 -15.76
C LEU A 35 -14.78 -6.71 -15.17
N ARG A 36 -16.07 -6.64 -14.84
CA ARG A 36 -16.72 -5.48 -14.20
C ARG A 36 -16.36 -5.34 -12.72
N GLU A 37 -15.87 -6.38 -12.05
CA GLU A 37 -15.24 -6.27 -10.72
C GLU A 37 -13.78 -5.82 -10.85
N THR A 38 -13.01 -6.32 -11.82
CA THR A 38 -11.62 -5.91 -12.09
C THR A 38 -11.55 -4.50 -12.70
N VAL A 39 -12.52 -4.15 -13.54
CA VAL A 39 -12.77 -2.84 -14.13
C VAL A 39 -13.61 -2.00 -13.17
N GLY A 40 -14.32 -2.58 -12.20
CA GLY A 40 -15.00 -1.87 -11.10
C GLY A 40 -14.05 -1.28 -10.06
N TYR A 41 -12.74 -1.47 -10.29
CA TYR A 41 -11.65 -0.67 -9.75
C TYR A 41 -11.47 0.67 -10.48
N GLU A 42 -12.32 0.96 -11.46
CA GLU A 42 -12.33 2.17 -12.27
C GLU A 42 -12.43 3.40 -11.38
N ARG A 43 -11.38 4.23 -11.51
CA ARG A 43 -11.34 5.69 -11.41
C ARG A 43 -12.32 6.29 -10.41
N LEU A 44 -11.79 6.96 -9.38
CA LEU A 44 -12.45 8.18 -8.90
C LEU A 44 -12.75 9.02 -10.15
N ARG A 45 -14.04 9.19 -10.44
CA ARG A 45 -14.54 9.45 -11.81
C ARG A 45 -15.06 10.87 -11.98
N ASP A 46 -14.89 11.70 -10.97
CA ASP A 46 -15.30 13.09 -11.00
C ASP A 46 -14.34 13.93 -10.14
N GLU A 47 -14.01 15.12 -10.65
CA GLU A 47 -13.28 16.17 -9.94
C GLU A 47 -13.94 16.47 -8.58
N SER A 48 -15.27 16.36 -8.52
CA SER A 48 -16.04 16.52 -7.28
C SER A 48 -15.66 15.50 -6.19
N GLU A 49 -15.37 14.25 -6.56
CA GLU A 49 -14.92 13.21 -5.62
C GLU A 49 -13.51 13.52 -5.11
N LEU A 50 -12.60 13.97 -5.97
CA LEU A 50 -11.23 14.33 -5.59
C LEU A 50 -11.21 15.54 -4.63
N LEU A 51 -12.02 16.55 -4.92
CA LEU A 51 -12.19 17.70 -4.02
C LEU A 51 -12.78 17.28 -2.67
N SER A 52 -13.74 16.35 -2.67
CA SER A 52 -14.29 15.82 -1.41
C SER A 52 -13.24 15.09 -0.56
N LEU A 53 -12.26 14.42 -1.19
CA LEU A 53 -11.15 13.78 -0.48
C LEU A 53 -10.23 14.81 0.17
N ILE A 54 -9.91 15.91 -0.53
CA ILE A 54 -9.12 17.00 0.03
C ILE A 54 -9.85 17.58 1.25
N GLN A 55 -11.14 17.90 1.11
CA GLN A 55 -11.92 18.44 2.23
C GLN A 55 -12.05 17.45 3.40
N LYS A 56 -12.15 16.14 3.13
CA LYS A 56 -12.31 15.11 4.17
C LYS A 56 -11.01 14.85 4.95
N TYR A 57 -9.88 14.77 4.26
CA TYR A 57 -8.64 14.25 4.86
C TYR A 57 -7.57 15.31 5.12
N ASP A 58 -7.61 16.45 4.43
CA ASP A 58 -6.75 17.58 4.78
C ASP A 58 -7.29 18.27 6.04
N THR A 59 -6.86 17.75 7.17
CA THR A 59 -7.24 18.21 8.51
C THR A 59 -6.23 19.19 9.09
N GLN A 60 -5.36 19.75 8.24
CA GLN A 60 -4.48 20.85 8.64
C GLN A 60 -5.31 22.09 8.94
N ASP A 61 -4.65 23.12 9.49
CA ASP A 61 -5.30 24.42 9.67
C ASP A 61 -5.81 24.97 8.32
N ALA A 62 -6.62 26.03 8.37
CA ALA A 62 -7.20 26.61 7.16
C ALA A 62 -6.12 26.92 6.09
N VAL A 63 -4.92 27.32 6.51
CA VAL A 63 -3.78 27.63 5.63
C VAL A 63 -3.26 26.38 4.90
N GLY A 64 -3.11 25.26 5.59
CA GLY A 64 -2.74 23.97 5.00
C GLY A 64 -3.77 23.47 3.98
N SER A 65 -5.06 23.54 4.33
CA SER A 65 -6.15 23.13 3.43
C SER A 65 -6.26 23.99 2.17
N PHE A 66 -6.07 25.31 2.28
CA PHE A 66 -6.01 26.18 1.10
C PHE A 66 -4.81 25.86 0.19
N ARG A 67 -3.71 25.40 0.79
CA ARG A 67 -2.48 25.11 0.05
C ARG A 67 -2.57 23.83 -0.76
N SER A 68 -3.14 22.76 -0.22
CA SER A 68 -3.35 21.52 -0.97
C SER A 68 -4.24 21.77 -2.20
N LEU A 69 -5.37 22.45 -2.00
CA LEU A 69 -6.27 22.83 -3.08
C LEU A 69 -5.57 23.67 -4.15
N ARG A 70 -4.80 24.69 -3.75
CA ARG A 70 -4.06 25.54 -4.70
C ARG A 70 -3.04 24.76 -5.52
N ILE A 71 -2.29 23.85 -4.89
CA ILE A 71 -1.32 22.99 -5.59
C ILE A 71 -2.06 22.07 -6.57
N HIS A 72 -3.17 21.46 -6.15
CA HIS A 72 -3.99 20.62 -7.03
C HIS A 72 -4.48 21.39 -8.26
N GLN A 73 -5.07 22.57 -8.06
CA GLN A 73 -5.56 23.42 -9.16
C GLN A 73 -4.46 23.84 -10.13
N LYS A 74 -3.25 24.13 -9.62
CA LYS A 74 -2.10 24.47 -10.48
C LYS A 74 -1.61 23.30 -11.33
N LEU A 75 -1.60 22.10 -10.76
CA LEU A 75 -1.04 20.91 -11.42
C LEU A 75 -2.07 20.12 -12.21
N CYS A 76 -3.36 20.36 -11.99
CA CYS A 76 -4.46 19.63 -12.59
C CYS A 76 -5.53 20.60 -13.09
N GLU A 77 -5.41 20.97 -14.37
CA GLU A 77 -6.40 21.80 -15.06
C GLU A 77 -7.73 21.06 -15.25
N ASN A 78 -7.64 19.73 -15.45
CA ASN A 78 -8.77 18.80 -15.53
C ASN A 78 -8.24 17.36 -15.38
N GLU A 79 -9.13 16.36 -15.30
CA GLU A 79 -8.74 14.95 -15.15
C GLU A 79 -7.78 14.42 -16.23
N LYS A 80 -7.87 14.96 -17.46
CA LYS A 80 -7.03 14.53 -18.59
C LYS A 80 -5.68 15.25 -18.62
N ASN A 81 -5.62 16.45 -18.03
CA ASN A 81 -4.43 17.27 -17.93
C ASN A 81 -4.07 17.50 -16.46
N CYS A 82 -3.61 16.44 -15.81
CA CYS A 82 -3.21 16.43 -14.41
C CYS A 82 -1.84 15.81 -14.27
N GLU A 83 -0.91 16.59 -13.71
CA GLU A 83 0.46 16.14 -13.49
C GLU A 83 0.59 15.21 -12.28
N ILE A 84 -0.34 15.32 -11.33
CA ILE A 84 -0.47 14.48 -10.14
C ILE A 84 -1.01 13.11 -10.54
N ILE A 85 -0.38 12.04 -10.08
CA ILE A 85 -0.90 10.68 -10.30
C ILE A 85 -2.16 10.43 -9.46
N PRO A 86 -3.14 9.66 -9.97
CA PRO A 86 -4.40 9.45 -9.26
C PRO A 86 -4.21 8.65 -7.96
N PRO A 87 -5.07 8.83 -6.95
CA PRO A 87 -4.99 8.04 -5.73
C PRO A 87 -5.57 6.63 -5.91
N PHE A 88 -5.32 5.80 -4.91
CA PHE A 88 -5.94 4.49 -4.68
C PHE A 88 -5.81 3.44 -5.80
N LYS A 89 -4.78 3.53 -6.66
CA LYS A 89 -4.45 2.41 -7.54
C LYS A 89 -3.92 1.28 -6.69
N THR A 90 -4.49 0.08 -6.80
CA THR A 90 -4.18 -0.97 -5.82
C THR A 90 -3.10 -1.91 -6.35
N TYR A 91 -1.93 -1.90 -5.68
CA TYR A 91 -1.04 -3.06 -5.68
C TYR A 91 -1.68 -4.20 -4.92
N TYR A 92 -1.25 -5.45 -5.14
CA TYR A 92 -1.67 -6.59 -4.33
C TYR A 92 -1.56 -6.25 -2.83
N PRO A 93 -2.70 -6.07 -2.12
CA PRO A 93 -2.68 -5.70 -0.71
C PRO A 93 -1.98 -6.80 0.09
N ALA A 94 -1.18 -6.40 1.08
CA ALA A 94 -0.54 -7.31 2.01
C ALA A 94 -0.88 -6.88 3.43
N TYR A 95 -1.76 -7.63 4.08
CA TYR A 95 -2.05 -7.49 5.51
C TYR A 95 -1.41 -8.63 6.27
N SER A 96 -1.08 -8.43 7.54
CA SER A 96 -0.73 -9.53 8.43
C SER A 96 -1.60 -9.53 9.68
N ILE A 97 -1.94 -10.73 10.15
CA ILE A 97 -2.68 -10.98 11.40
C ILE A 97 -1.75 -11.54 12.47
N ALA A 98 -2.00 -11.20 13.73
CA ALA A 98 -1.19 -11.66 14.85
C ALA A 98 -1.57 -13.06 15.35
N GLY A 99 -2.56 -13.72 14.73
CA GLY A 99 -3.08 -15.04 15.12
C GLY A 99 -4.50 -14.98 15.68
N PRO A 100 -5.20 -16.12 15.82
CA PRO A 100 -6.62 -16.17 16.16
C PRO A 100 -6.95 -15.66 17.57
N GLY A 101 -5.99 -15.71 18.50
CA GLY A 101 -6.14 -15.14 19.85
C GLY A 101 -6.06 -13.61 19.90
N HIS A 102 -5.51 -12.99 18.85
CA HIS A 102 -5.28 -11.56 18.75
C HIS A 102 -6.26 -10.94 17.74
N ARG A 103 -6.89 -9.83 18.10
CA ARG A 103 -7.84 -9.11 17.24
C ARG A 103 -7.19 -7.89 16.60
N VAL A 104 -6.02 -8.11 15.99
CA VAL A 104 -5.23 -7.04 15.37
C VAL A 104 -4.65 -7.47 14.03
N SER A 105 -4.71 -6.55 13.07
CA SER A 105 -3.99 -6.63 11.80
C SER A 105 -3.32 -5.32 11.44
N SER A 106 -2.23 -5.43 10.69
CA SER A 106 -1.57 -4.30 10.06
C SER A 106 -1.48 -4.48 8.56
N CYS A 107 -1.67 -3.40 7.80
CA CYS A 107 -1.20 -3.40 6.42
C CYS A 107 0.32 -3.21 6.36
N MET A 108 0.98 -3.93 5.45
CA MET A 108 2.42 -3.95 5.28
C MET A 108 2.83 -3.07 4.09
N ILE A 109 2.94 -1.76 4.32
CA ILE A 109 3.43 -0.81 3.31
C ILE A 109 4.97 -0.83 3.29
N PRO A 110 5.61 -1.08 2.14
CA PRO A 110 7.07 -1.05 2.03
C PRO A 110 7.65 0.25 2.58
N LYS A 111 8.77 0.13 3.31
CA LYS A 111 9.55 1.26 3.85
C LYS A 111 8.86 2.09 4.95
N ASN A 112 7.70 1.61 5.42
CA ASN A 112 7.02 2.10 6.62
C ASN A 112 7.20 1.12 7.79
N MET A 113 8.45 0.73 8.05
CA MET A 113 8.76 -0.28 9.09
C MET A 113 8.16 -1.68 8.81
N SER A 114 7.74 -1.97 7.58
CA SER A 114 7.06 -3.23 7.22
C SER A 114 7.85 -4.50 7.54
N THR A 115 9.19 -4.49 7.45
CA THR A 115 10.02 -5.65 7.82
C THR A 115 9.89 -5.98 9.30
N VAL A 116 9.98 -4.97 10.17
CA VAL A 116 9.89 -5.16 11.63
C VAL A 116 8.46 -5.51 12.02
N LEU A 117 7.45 -4.86 11.41
CA LEU A 117 6.06 -5.24 11.62
C LEU A 117 5.78 -6.68 11.19
N SER A 118 6.26 -7.11 10.03
CA SER A 118 6.09 -8.50 9.56
C SER A 118 6.70 -9.48 10.55
N ALA A 119 7.87 -9.17 11.11
CA ALA A 119 8.51 -9.98 12.15
C ALA A 119 7.71 -10.02 13.45
N ILE A 120 7.18 -8.88 13.92
CA ILE A 120 6.31 -8.81 15.10
C ILE A 120 5.07 -9.69 14.91
N PHE A 121 4.34 -9.48 13.81
CA PHE A 121 3.12 -10.22 13.52
C PHE A 121 3.40 -11.71 13.33
N CYS A 122 4.54 -12.07 12.75
CA CYS A 122 4.95 -13.45 12.62
C CYS A 122 5.27 -14.09 13.98
N ALA A 123 6.00 -13.37 14.84
CA ALA A 123 6.35 -13.83 16.18
C ALA A 123 5.11 -14.05 17.05
N LEU A 124 4.13 -13.13 16.97
CA LEU A 124 2.84 -13.26 17.66
C LEU A 124 2.03 -14.45 17.13
N PHE A 125 1.93 -14.59 15.80
CA PHE A 125 1.19 -15.69 15.17
C PHE A 125 1.73 -17.07 15.52
N THR A 126 3.04 -17.18 15.73
CA THR A 126 3.74 -18.44 16.02
C THR A 126 4.07 -18.65 17.49
N HIS A 127 3.71 -17.70 18.37
CA HIS A 127 4.09 -17.68 19.79
C HIS A 127 5.61 -17.83 20.00
N SER A 128 6.42 -17.34 19.05
CA SER A 128 7.88 -17.52 19.05
C SER A 128 8.64 -16.35 19.68
N LEU A 129 7.93 -15.29 20.08
CA LEU A 129 8.52 -14.06 20.62
C LEU A 129 9.47 -14.29 21.81
N ARG A 130 9.11 -15.19 22.73
CA ARG A 130 9.89 -15.49 23.95
C ARG A 130 11.00 -16.52 23.75
N ASN A 131 10.86 -17.36 22.72
CA ASN A 131 11.77 -18.48 22.46
C ASN A 131 12.82 -18.13 21.40
N SER A 132 12.71 -16.96 20.77
CA SER A 132 13.68 -16.51 19.79
C SER A 132 14.90 -15.88 20.43
N SER A 133 16.08 -16.28 19.96
CA SER A 133 17.36 -15.64 20.31
C SER A 133 17.59 -14.32 19.59
N ARG A 134 16.76 -13.97 18.60
CA ARG A 134 16.87 -12.73 17.81
C ARG A 134 15.70 -11.79 18.13
N PRO A 135 15.97 -10.48 18.31
CA PRO A 135 14.88 -9.51 18.45
C PRO A 135 14.09 -9.39 17.14
N VAL A 136 12.83 -8.95 17.21
CA VAL A 136 11.95 -8.74 16.04
C VAL A 136 12.55 -7.78 14.99
N THR A 137 13.50 -6.93 15.38
CA THR A 137 14.24 -6.04 14.46
C THR A 137 15.25 -6.77 13.57
N LYS A 138 15.59 -8.03 13.90
CA LYS A 138 16.56 -8.89 13.19
C LYS A 138 16.01 -10.27 12.83
N MET A 139 14.73 -10.50 13.07
CA MET A 139 14.07 -11.78 12.80
C MET A 139 13.60 -11.84 11.34
N GLY A 140 13.75 -13.01 10.72
CA GLY A 140 13.13 -13.29 9.42
C GLY A 140 11.68 -13.76 9.57
N ARG A 141 10.94 -13.78 8.47
CA ARG A 141 9.50 -14.14 8.45
C ARG A 141 9.24 -15.56 7.94
N GLU A 142 10.29 -16.36 7.78
CA GLU A 142 10.25 -17.70 7.18
C GLU A 142 9.41 -18.67 8.03
N ILE A 143 9.44 -18.50 9.36
CA ILE A 143 8.70 -19.35 10.32
C ILE A 143 7.18 -19.32 10.05
N CYS A 144 6.67 -18.17 9.61
CA CYS A 144 5.25 -18.03 9.29
C CYS A 144 4.90 -18.61 7.94
N ASN A 145 5.85 -18.68 6.99
CA ASN A 145 5.63 -19.16 5.64
C ASN A 145 4.36 -18.58 5.00
N GLN A 146 4.17 -17.26 5.16
CA GLN A 146 3.02 -16.49 4.66
C GLN A 146 1.64 -16.90 5.21
N ARG A 147 1.55 -17.82 6.19
CA ARG A 147 0.28 -18.29 6.77
C ARG A 147 -0.51 -17.21 7.51
N ASN A 148 0.15 -16.13 7.91
CA ASN A 148 -0.46 -15.01 8.59
C ASN A 148 -0.72 -13.82 7.65
N GLU A 149 -0.57 -13.99 6.34
CA GLU A 149 -0.76 -12.94 5.34
C GLU A 149 -2.15 -13.02 4.71
N LEU A 150 -2.78 -11.86 4.51
CA LEU A 150 -4.06 -11.72 3.83
C LEU A 150 -3.90 -10.74 2.66
N HIS A 151 -4.68 -10.96 1.60
CA HIS A 151 -4.55 -10.26 0.32
C HIS A 151 -5.72 -9.33 -0.01
N ASN A 152 -6.72 -9.25 0.87
CA ASN A 152 -7.81 -8.29 0.77
C ASN A 152 -8.42 -8.02 2.14
N TYR A 153 -9.02 -6.83 2.31
CA TYR A 153 -9.60 -6.43 3.59
C TYR A 153 -10.84 -7.27 3.97
N LYS A 154 -11.54 -7.85 2.97
CA LYS A 154 -12.68 -8.75 3.21
C LYS A 154 -12.28 -10.00 4.00
N GLN A 155 -11.06 -10.52 3.82
CA GLN A 155 -10.56 -11.63 4.64
C GLN A 155 -10.50 -11.26 6.13
N ILE A 156 -10.07 -10.03 6.46
CA ILE A 156 -10.07 -9.54 7.85
C ILE A 156 -11.50 -9.46 8.37
N LYS A 157 -12.43 -8.87 7.61
CA LYS A 157 -13.86 -8.81 8.01
C LYS A 157 -14.44 -10.19 8.28
N ASN A 158 -14.10 -11.18 7.45
CA ASN A 158 -14.55 -12.56 7.62
C ASN A 158 -13.98 -13.17 8.91
N LEU A 159 -12.68 -13.01 9.18
CA LEU A 159 -12.03 -13.50 10.41
C LEU A 159 -12.57 -12.83 11.67
N ALA A 160 -12.93 -11.54 11.58
CA ALA A 160 -13.48 -10.80 12.70
C ALA A 160 -14.89 -11.26 13.08
N HIS A 161 -15.66 -11.87 12.16
CA HIS A 161 -17.05 -12.30 12.41
C HIS A 161 -17.93 -11.20 13.05
N GLY A 162 -17.77 -9.94 12.60
CA GLY A 162 -18.50 -8.78 13.13
C GLY A 162 -18.03 -8.31 14.51
N GLN A 163 -17.02 -8.94 15.10
CA GLN A 163 -16.42 -8.51 16.37
C GLN A 163 -15.52 -7.29 16.18
N PRO A 164 -15.32 -6.47 17.23
CA PRO A 164 -14.32 -5.41 17.21
C PRO A 164 -12.93 -5.96 16.85
N TRP A 165 -12.30 -5.34 15.85
CA TRP A 165 -10.99 -5.72 15.34
C TRP A 165 -10.14 -4.48 15.09
N VAL A 166 -8.93 -4.46 15.62
CA VAL A 166 -8.00 -3.34 15.44
C VAL A 166 -7.28 -3.50 14.11
N ASN A 167 -7.52 -2.56 13.20
CA ASN A 167 -6.73 -2.44 11.98
C ASN A 167 -5.90 -1.18 12.09
N PHE A 168 -4.59 -1.30 11.88
CA PHE A 168 -3.72 -0.13 11.82
C PHE A 168 -2.81 -0.19 10.61
N VAL A 169 -2.21 0.95 10.28
CA VAL A 169 -1.20 1.03 9.24
C VAL A 169 -0.16 2.07 9.64
N MET A 170 1.10 1.71 9.44
CA MET A 170 2.21 2.66 9.55
C MET A 170 2.27 3.48 8.27
N VAL A 171 2.18 4.80 8.40
CA VAL A 171 2.38 5.77 7.32
C VAL A 171 3.60 6.63 7.66
N ARG A 172 4.35 7.05 6.65
CA ARG A 172 5.59 7.81 6.81
C ARG A 172 5.57 9.03 5.92
N GLU A 173 6.28 10.09 6.33
CA GLU A 173 6.44 11.29 5.51
C GLU A 173 6.95 10.88 4.10
N PRO A 174 6.28 11.30 3.01
CA PRO A 174 6.55 10.77 1.68
C PRO A 174 7.99 10.93 1.18
N ALA A 175 8.64 12.08 1.41
CA ALA A 175 10.04 12.29 1.00
C ALA A 175 11.00 11.38 1.78
N GLU A 176 10.80 11.25 3.09
CA GLU A 176 11.60 10.38 3.96
C GLU A 176 11.43 8.89 3.60
N ARG A 177 10.19 8.49 3.29
CA ARG A 177 9.90 7.14 2.80
C ARG A 177 10.56 6.88 1.46
N PHE A 178 10.41 7.80 0.50
CA PHE A 178 11.03 7.70 -0.81
C PHE A 178 12.54 7.53 -0.68
N LEU A 179 13.20 8.37 0.11
CA LEU A 179 14.66 8.28 0.32
C LEU A 179 15.06 6.92 0.91
N SER A 180 14.31 6.40 1.89
CA SER A 180 14.57 5.06 2.42
C SER A 180 14.39 3.97 1.35
N GLY A 181 13.36 4.10 0.51
CA GLY A 181 13.12 3.31 -0.70
C GLY A 181 14.31 3.32 -1.63
N PHE A 182 14.70 4.52 -2.05
CA PHE A 182 15.79 4.78 -2.97
C PHE A 182 17.10 4.18 -2.46
N MET A 183 17.47 4.40 -1.20
CA MET A 183 18.70 3.83 -0.63
C MET A 183 18.70 2.30 -0.58
N TYR A 184 17.53 1.67 -0.49
CA TYR A 184 17.43 0.21 -0.54
C TYR A 184 17.50 -0.32 -1.97
N MET A 185 16.90 0.40 -2.92
CA MET A 185 16.77 -0.06 -4.30
C MET A 185 17.94 0.37 -5.19
N CYS A 186 18.51 1.53 -4.92
CA CYS A 186 19.28 2.34 -5.86
C CYS A 186 20.63 2.85 -5.32
N SER A 187 21.00 2.53 -4.08
CA SER A 187 22.35 2.84 -3.58
C SER A 187 23.44 2.11 -4.39
N PRO A 188 24.53 2.80 -4.78
CA PRO A 188 25.67 2.17 -5.43
C PRO A 188 26.23 1.01 -4.59
N GLY A 189 26.42 -0.16 -5.21
CA GLY A 189 26.94 -1.35 -4.53
C GLY A 189 25.89 -2.34 -4.03
N ASN A 190 24.59 -2.03 -4.14
CA ASN A 190 23.55 -3.05 -4.13
C ASN A 190 23.66 -3.82 -5.45
N GLY A 191 24.36 -4.97 -5.41
CA GLY A 191 24.72 -5.76 -6.58
C GLY A 191 23.53 -6.11 -7.48
N GLU A 192 23.84 -6.18 -8.78
CA GLU A 192 22.99 -6.51 -9.93
C GLU A 192 22.16 -5.36 -10.56
N ASN A 193 22.59 -5.00 -11.76
CA ASN A 193 21.86 -4.22 -12.75
C ASN A 193 20.53 -4.92 -13.13
N SER A 194 19.48 -4.69 -12.34
CA SER A 194 18.07 -4.84 -12.75
C SER A 194 17.08 -4.21 -11.75
N VAL A 195 17.49 -3.98 -10.50
CA VAL A 195 16.56 -3.59 -9.41
C VAL A 195 16.18 -2.09 -9.40
N CYS A 196 17.08 -1.22 -9.86
CA CYS A 196 16.87 0.24 -9.92
C CYS A 196 16.59 0.77 -11.34
N GLU A 197 16.30 -0.10 -12.31
CA GLU A 197 15.90 0.31 -13.67
C GLU A 197 16.84 1.34 -14.35
N GLY A 198 18.15 1.24 -14.06
CA GLY A 198 19.19 2.13 -14.59
C GLY A 198 19.44 3.44 -13.82
N CYS A 199 18.75 3.67 -12.70
CA CYS A 199 18.84 4.92 -11.92
C CYS A 199 19.74 4.83 -10.67
N ALA A 200 20.73 3.91 -10.65
CA ALA A 200 21.60 3.73 -9.49
C ALA A 200 22.35 5.02 -9.15
N GLY A 201 22.24 5.47 -7.90
CA GLY A 201 22.85 6.72 -7.43
C GLY A 201 22.21 8.02 -7.95
N ASP A 202 21.11 7.96 -8.71
CA ASP A 202 20.44 9.13 -9.28
C ASP A 202 18.96 9.23 -8.81
N ILE A 203 18.72 10.11 -7.85
CA ILE A 203 17.39 10.39 -7.29
C ILE A 203 16.42 10.93 -8.33
N LYS A 204 16.87 11.82 -9.21
CA LYS A 204 16.00 12.46 -10.19
C LYS A 204 15.56 11.43 -11.24
N CYS A 205 16.49 10.58 -11.70
CA CYS A 205 16.18 9.44 -12.56
C CYS A 205 15.14 8.52 -11.89
N ALA A 206 15.36 8.13 -10.64
CA ALA A 206 14.45 7.21 -9.94
C ALA A 206 13.04 7.80 -9.76
N LEU A 207 12.93 9.10 -9.47
CA LEU A 207 11.64 9.81 -9.40
C LEU A 207 10.95 9.89 -10.76
N MET A 208 11.69 10.26 -11.82
CA MET A 208 11.13 10.33 -13.16
C MET A 208 10.61 8.97 -13.63
N ARG A 209 11.39 7.90 -13.39
CA ARG A 209 10.97 6.53 -13.71
C ARG A 209 9.75 6.10 -12.89
N THR A 210 9.73 6.42 -11.59
CA THR A 210 8.58 6.13 -10.72
C THR A 210 7.33 6.86 -11.19
N LEU A 211 7.43 8.13 -11.58
CA LEU A 211 6.32 8.92 -12.11
C LEU A 211 5.80 8.34 -13.44
N GLU A 212 6.71 8.01 -14.36
CA GLU A 212 6.37 7.39 -15.65
C GLU A 212 5.63 6.06 -15.45
N SER A 213 6.21 5.14 -14.67
CA SER A 213 5.63 3.83 -14.38
C SER A 213 4.31 3.95 -13.61
N SER A 214 4.20 4.91 -12.69
CA SER A 214 2.94 5.19 -11.99
C SER A 214 1.84 5.63 -12.95
N ARG A 215 2.13 6.55 -13.88
CA ARG A 215 1.14 7.01 -14.89
C ARG A 215 0.68 5.86 -15.78
N ARG A 216 1.61 5.02 -16.27
CA ARG A 216 1.31 3.84 -17.07
C ARG A 216 0.45 2.84 -16.29
N PHE A 217 0.85 2.50 -15.06
CA PHE A 217 0.11 1.59 -14.19
C PHE A 217 -1.30 2.13 -13.90
N ALA A 218 -1.43 3.41 -13.59
CA ALA A 218 -2.70 4.08 -13.36
C ALA A 218 -3.63 4.06 -14.58
N ALA A 219 -3.06 4.06 -15.79
CA ALA A 219 -3.77 3.93 -17.06
C ALA A 219 -4.14 2.48 -17.43
N GLY A 220 -3.78 1.50 -16.61
CA GLY A 220 -4.13 0.09 -16.80
C GLY A 220 -3.01 -0.77 -17.41
N ASP A 221 -1.83 -0.20 -17.65
CA ASP A 221 -0.65 -0.98 -18.09
C ASP A 221 -0.05 -1.73 -16.89
N LEU A 222 -0.50 -2.97 -16.69
CA LEU A 222 -0.01 -3.84 -15.61
C LEU A 222 1.48 -4.19 -15.74
N SER A 223 2.07 -4.08 -16.93
CA SER A 223 3.51 -4.32 -17.13
C SER A 223 4.38 -3.23 -16.50
N ALA A 224 3.80 -2.05 -16.22
CA ALA A 224 4.48 -0.98 -15.50
C ALA A 224 4.58 -1.25 -13.99
N SER A 225 3.91 -2.28 -13.47
CA SER A 225 4.09 -2.75 -12.10
C SER A 225 5.48 -3.40 -11.96
N SER A 226 6.41 -2.69 -11.33
CA SER A 226 7.76 -3.19 -11.08
C SER A 226 8.08 -3.26 -9.59
N TYR A 227 9.16 -3.97 -9.26
CA TYR A 227 9.66 -4.04 -7.89
C TYR A 227 10.17 -2.68 -7.40
N LEU A 228 10.68 -1.83 -8.30
CA LEU A 228 11.01 -0.42 -8.04
C LEU A 228 9.76 0.36 -7.69
N LEU A 229 8.73 0.28 -8.53
CA LEU A 229 7.47 0.98 -8.31
C LEU A 229 6.76 0.53 -7.02
N TRP A 230 6.83 -0.75 -6.64
CA TRP A 230 6.29 -1.23 -5.36
C TRP A 230 7.00 -0.61 -4.13
N HIS A 231 8.28 -0.29 -4.25
CA HIS A 231 9.07 0.33 -3.17
C HIS A 231 9.00 1.85 -3.16
N LEU A 232 8.97 2.47 -4.33
CA LEU A 232 9.09 3.93 -4.51
C LEU A 232 7.76 4.60 -4.84
N GLY A 233 6.74 3.86 -5.26
CA GLY A 233 5.41 4.39 -5.59
C GLY A 233 4.61 4.82 -4.35
N PRO A 234 3.41 5.40 -4.53
CA PRO A 234 2.62 5.96 -3.43
C PRO A 234 2.22 4.96 -2.36
N GLN A 235 2.17 5.42 -1.11
CA GLN A 235 1.71 4.63 0.03
C GLN A 235 0.21 4.32 -0.07
N ASN A 236 -0.58 5.28 -0.54
CA ASN A 236 -2.03 5.13 -0.68
C ASN A 236 -2.45 4.11 -1.76
N TRP A 237 -1.50 3.63 -2.54
CA TRP A 237 -1.70 2.56 -3.52
C TRP A 237 -1.61 1.15 -2.91
N HIS A 238 -1.25 1.07 -1.63
CA HIS A 238 -1.32 -0.17 -0.86
C HIS A 238 -2.65 -0.26 -0.11
N CYS A 239 -2.95 -1.45 0.44
CA CYS A 239 -3.99 -1.62 1.47
C CYS A 239 -5.44 -1.32 1.06
N ASP A 240 -5.77 -1.29 -0.24
CA ASP A 240 -7.15 -1.08 -0.72
C ASP A 240 -7.87 0.10 0.00
N PHE A 241 -7.16 1.22 0.14
CA PHE A 241 -7.61 2.34 0.97
C PHE A 241 -8.86 3.04 0.44
N GLN A 242 -9.14 2.94 -0.88
CA GLN A 242 -10.29 3.57 -1.52
C GLN A 242 -11.59 3.33 -0.74
N ARG A 243 -11.76 2.12 -0.22
CA ARG A 243 -12.99 1.68 0.47
C ARG A 243 -12.80 1.47 1.97
N ASN A 244 -11.57 1.45 2.46
CA ASN A 244 -11.27 0.93 3.79
C ASN A 244 -10.45 1.88 4.66
N LEU A 245 -9.96 3.02 4.15
CA LEU A 245 -9.06 3.92 4.90
C LEU A 245 -9.59 4.31 6.29
N GLU A 246 -10.88 4.62 6.39
CA GLU A 246 -11.54 5.00 7.65
C GLU A 246 -11.61 3.87 8.69
N HIS A 247 -11.37 2.62 8.28
CA HIS A 247 -11.29 1.48 9.19
C HIS A 247 -9.89 1.26 9.77
N PHE A 248 -8.88 2.02 9.32
CA PHE A 248 -7.52 1.93 9.81
C PHE A 248 -7.18 3.04 10.81
N LYS A 249 -6.52 2.67 11.90
CA LYS A 249 -5.77 3.60 12.73
C LYS A 249 -4.46 3.94 12.02
N LEU A 250 -4.27 5.22 11.67
CA LEU A 250 -3.03 5.71 11.09
C LEU A 250 -1.99 5.92 12.20
N ILE A 251 -0.83 5.30 12.06
CA ILE A 251 0.33 5.56 12.91
C ILE A 251 1.38 6.28 12.06
N HIS A 252 1.60 7.56 12.34
CA HIS A 252 2.65 8.37 11.74
C HIS A 252 4.01 7.94 12.29
N TYR A 253 4.70 7.09 11.53
CA TYR A 253 6.04 6.64 11.84
C TYR A 253 7.08 7.68 11.45
N SER A 254 7.92 8.06 12.40
CA SER A 254 9.19 8.75 12.18
C SER A 254 10.28 8.02 12.96
N PRO A 255 11.45 7.73 12.36
CA PRO A 255 12.55 7.11 13.07
C PRO A 255 13.17 8.00 14.16
N GLU A 256 12.88 9.31 14.16
CA GLU A 256 13.37 10.25 15.17
C GLU A 256 12.51 10.22 16.44
N ASN A 257 11.21 9.95 16.30
CA ASN A 257 10.27 9.96 17.41
C ASN A 257 9.96 8.54 17.91
N LYS A 258 10.97 7.91 18.51
CA LYS A 258 10.86 6.55 19.07
C LYS A 258 9.83 6.45 20.18
N GLU A 259 9.71 7.46 21.03
CA GLU A 259 8.77 7.48 22.15
C GLU A 259 7.31 7.42 21.65
N LYS A 260 6.96 8.26 20.68
CA LYS A 260 5.63 8.23 20.07
C LYS A 260 5.36 6.91 19.35
N LEU A 261 6.33 6.39 18.58
CA LEU A 261 6.21 5.09 17.94
C LEU A 261 5.91 3.98 18.94
N ASN A 262 6.66 3.93 20.04
CA ASN A 262 6.47 2.94 21.09
C ASN A 262 5.09 3.06 21.72
N SER A 263 4.66 4.28 22.04
CA SER A 263 3.34 4.54 22.62
C SER A 263 2.21 4.11 21.68
N ASP A 264 2.26 4.51 20.40
CA ASP A 264 1.25 4.16 19.41
C ASP A 264 1.21 2.65 19.16
N LEU A 265 2.38 2.00 19.06
CA LEU A 265 2.49 0.56 18.86
C LEU A 265 1.96 -0.23 20.06
N SER A 266 2.34 0.16 21.29
CA SER A 266 1.78 -0.43 22.52
C SER A 266 0.25 -0.37 22.50
N LYS A 267 -0.30 0.82 22.23
CA LYS A 267 -1.74 1.05 22.24
C LYS A 267 -2.48 0.14 21.27
N VAL A 268 -2.06 0.08 20.00
CA VAL A 268 -2.78 -0.74 19.00
C VAL A 268 -2.66 -2.24 19.26
N LEU A 269 -1.53 -2.71 19.81
CA LEU A 269 -1.35 -4.13 20.15
C LEU A 269 -2.19 -4.52 21.38
N GLU A 270 -2.22 -3.69 22.42
CA GLU A 270 -3.01 -3.94 23.64
C GLU A 270 -4.52 -3.89 23.34
N GLU A 271 -4.99 -2.89 22.59
CA GLU A 271 -6.37 -2.83 22.10
C GLU A 271 -6.71 -4.09 21.25
N GLY A 272 -5.72 -4.57 20.50
CA GLY A 272 -5.71 -5.79 19.73
C GLY A 272 -5.69 -7.09 20.53
N LYS A 273 -5.76 -7.02 21.87
CA LYS A 273 -5.72 -8.16 22.79
C LYS A 273 -4.41 -8.95 22.77
N VAL A 274 -3.29 -8.32 22.38
CA VAL A 274 -1.96 -8.89 22.59
C VAL A 274 -1.62 -8.81 24.08
N ASP A 275 -1.07 -9.89 24.63
CA ASP A 275 -0.70 -9.95 26.04
C ASP A 275 0.29 -8.85 26.40
N ARG A 276 0.03 -8.15 27.52
CA ARG A 276 0.84 -7.00 27.96
C ARG A 276 2.32 -7.30 28.01
N SER A 277 2.70 -8.49 28.48
CA SER A 277 4.11 -8.87 28.59
C SER A 277 4.77 -9.15 27.22
N ASP A 278 4.00 -9.55 26.21
CA ASP A 278 4.48 -9.63 24.81
C ASP A 278 4.61 -8.22 24.20
N VAL A 279 3.66 -7.32 24.50
CA VAL A 279 3.73 -5.90 24.08
C VAL A 279 4.98 -5.22 24.64
N GLU A 280 5.21 -5.34 25.95
CA GLU A 280 6.40 -4.77 26.62
C GLU A 280 7.71 -5.31 26.01
N LEU A 281 7.75 -6.61 25.69
CA LEU A 281 8.89 -7.23 25.03
C LEU A 281 9.10 -6.68 23.62
N ILE A 282 8.05 -6.61 22.79
CA ILE A 282 8.11 -6.03 21.43
C ILE A 282 8.63 -4.60 21.48
N VAL A 283 8.07 -3.77 22.35
CA VAL A 283 8.43 -2.35 22.46
C VAL A 283 9.88 -2.19 22.90
N SER A 284 10.37 -3.00 23.85
CA SER A 284 11.77 -2.95 24.25
C SER A 284 12.73 -3.34 23.11
N GLN A 285 12.37 -4.34 22.30
CA GLN A 285 13.17 -4.80 21.15
C GLN A 285 13.16 -3.79 20.00
N VAL A 286 12.02 -3.11 19.77
CA VAL A 286 11.90 -2.03 18.78
C VAL A 286 12.70 -0.80 19.22
N SER A 287 12.63 -0.45 20.50
CA SER A 287 13.33 0.73 21.06
C SER A 287 14.85 0.61 20.97
N SER A 288 15.36 -0.56 21.38
CA SER A 288 16.80 -0.86 21.47
C SER A 288 17.40 -1.30 20.14
N GLY A 289 16.57 -1.79 19.22
CA GLY A 289 17.02 -2.36 17.97
C GLY A 289 17.15 -1.35 16.84
N THR A 290 18.17 -1.56 16.01
CA THR A 290 18.25 -1.00 14.66
C THR A 290 17.88 -2.09 13.67
N SER A 291 16.90 -1.85 12.80
CA SER A 291 16.51 -2.85 11.79
C SER A 291 17.65 -3.15 10.83
N ILE A 292 17.69 -4.36 10.28
CA ILE A 292 18.71 -4.77 9.28
C ILE A 292 18.73 -3.84 8.05
N HIS A 293 17.60 -3.23 7.71
CA HIS A 293 17.48 -2.28 6.59
C HIS A 293 17.55 -0.80 7.01
N ALA A 294 18.06 -0.50 8.20
CA ALA A 294 18.15 0.88 8.67
C ALA A 294 19.16 1.67 7.82
N THR A 295 18.65 2.72 7.18
CA THR A 295 19.40 3.49 6.18
C THR A 295 20.20 4.65 6.78
N ARG A 296 19.71 5.24 7.89
CA ARG A 296 20.04 6.62 8.34
C ARG A 296 21.49 6.86 8.83
N GLN A 297 22.34 5.84 8.91
CA GLN A 297 23.68 5.97 9.51
C GLN A 297 24.84 6.02 8.51
N LYS A 298 24.59 5.94 7.20
CA LYS A 298 25.66 5.98 6.19
C LYS A 298 25.92 7.41 5.72
N ALA A 299 27.19 7.79 5.53
CA ALA A 299 27.59 9.10 4.97
C ALA A 299 26.90 9.40 3.62
N GLU A 300 26.68 8.35 2.84
CA GLU A 300 25.90 8.35 1.60
C GLU A 300 24.46 8.88 1.78
N THR A 301 23.82 8.61 2.93
CA THR A 301 22.46 9.12 3.22
C THR A 301 22.44 10.63 3.28
N LYS A 302 23.45 11.25 3.92
CA LYS A 302 23.53 12.73 4.02
C LYS A 302 23.71 13.40 2.66
N MET A 303 24.44 12.75 1.75
CA MET A 303 24.59 13.24 0.39
C MET A 303 23.23 13.25 -0.34
N PHE A 304 22.47 12.16 -0.23
CA PHE A 304 21.15 12.06 -0.84
C PHE A 304 20.10 12.94 -0.18
N GLU A 305 20.15 13.14 1.14
CA GLU A 305 19.33 14.14 1.85
C GLU A 305 19.53 15.53 1.23
N LYS A 306 20.77 15.92 0.91
CA LYS A 306 21.03 17.19 0.22
C LYS A 306 20.40 17.25 -1.18
N HIS A 307 20.40 16.15 -1.92
CA HIS A 307 19.75 16.09 -3.24
C HIS A 307 18.21 16.20 -3.14
N MET A 308 17.62 15.73 -2.04
CA MET A 308 16.18 15.87 -1.79
C MET A 308 15.74 17.34 -1.59
N GLU A 309 16.67 18.25 -1.31
CA GLU A 309 16.39 19.68 -1.18
C GLU A 309 16.23 20.41 -2.52
N ASP A 310 16.62 19.77 -3.63
CA ASP A 310 16.48 20.32 -4.98
C ASP A 310 15.00 20.58 -5.34
N ILE A 311 14.74 21.74 -5.95
CA ILE A 311 13.37 22.18 -6.26
C ILE A 311 12.68 21.26 -7.26
N GLU A 312 13.40 20.73 -8.25
CA GLU A 312 12.82 19.81 -9.24
C GLU A 312 12.52 18.47 -8.60
N VAL A 313 13.38 18.00 -7.70
CA VAL A 313 13.13 16.80 -6.88
C VAL A 313 11.88 16.96 -6.04
N LYS A 314 11.72 18.06 -5.30
CA LYS A 314 10.51 18.33 -4.51
C LYS A 314 9.25 18.42 -5.38
N ARG A 315 9.32 19.04 -6.56
CA ARG A 315 8.20 19.07 -7.52
C ARG A 315 7.81 17.68 -8.00
N LEU A 316 8.79 16.81 -8.29
CA LEU A 316 8.53 15.41 -8.67
C LEU A 316 7.90 14.63 -7.51
N LEU A 317 8.39 14.82 -6.29
CA LEU A 317 7.80 14.21 -5.09
C LEU A 317 6.33 14.58 -4.94
N VAL A 318 5.97 15.86 -5.11
CA VAL A 318 4.55 16.28 -5.05
C VAL A 318 3.73 15.60 -6.15
N LYS A 319 4.21 15.55 -7.39
CA LYS A 319 3.48 14.90 -8.51
C LYS A 319 3.18 13.41 -8.24
N ILE A 320 4.07 12.72 -7.53
CA ILE A 320 3.90 11.29 -7.18
C ILE A 320 3.07 11.14 -5.89
N PHE A 321 3.37 11.93 -4.85
CA PHE A 321 2.91 11.67 -3.50
C PHE A 321 1.86 12.65 -2.97
N TYR A 322 1.34 13.58 -3.80
CA TYR A 322 0.32 14.55 -3.38
C TYR A 322 -0.80 13.91 -2.54
N TRP A 323 -1.32 12.77 -2.98
CA TRP A 323 -2.38 12.07 -2.26
C TRP A 323 -1.92 11.39 -0.97
N ASP A 324 -0.66 11.00 -0.84
CA ASP A 324 -0.13 10.55 0.45
C ASP A 324 -0.10 11.71 1.45
N TYR A 325 0.28 12.92 0.99
CA TYR A 325 0.27 14.11 1.84
C TYR A 325 -1.15 14.43 2.34
N VAL A 326 -2.13 14.45 1.42
CA VAL A 326 -3.53 14.75 1.75
C VAL A 326 -4.16 13.65 2.61
N LEU A 327 -4.13 12.40 2.15
CA LEU A 327 -4.86 11.30 2.79
C LEU A 327 -4.32 10.92 4.16
N PHE A 328 -3.02 11.12 4.39
CA PHE A 328 -2.37 10.81 5.65
C PHE A 328 -2.00 12.06 6.46
N ASN A 329 -2.50 13.23 6.06
CA ASN A 329 -2.32 14.48 6.79
C ASN A 329 -0.84 14.86 7.06
N PHE A 330 0.01 14.71 6.05
CA PHE A 330 1.38 15.23 6.06
C PHE A 330 1.45 16.61 5.42
N THR A 331 2.35 17.45 5.90
CA THR A 331 2.58 18.79 5.33
C THR A 331 3.17 18.69 3.94
N LEU A 332 2.51 19.32 2.96
CA LEU A 332 3.02 19.43 1.60
C LEU A 332 4.36 20.20 1.57
N PRO A 333 5.31 19.84 0.69
CA PRO A 333 6.55 20.58 0.46
C PRO A 333 6.31 22.00 -0.03
N ASP A 334 7.09 22.98 0.46
CA ASP A 334 6.96 24.38 0.05
C ASP A 334 7.72 24.62 -1.25
N VAL A 335 6.97 24.52 -2.34
CA VAL A 335 7.49 24.61 -3.70
C VAL A 335 6.53 25.39 -4.58
N ASP A 336 7.09 26.30 -5.36
CA ASP A 336 6.34 26.98 -6.39
C ASP A 336 6.21 26.09 -7.62
N PHE A 337 5.00 25.98 -8.14
CA PHE A 337 4.66 25.35 -9.42
C PHE A 337 4.31 26.41 -10.46
#